data_AF-A0A5J5SSK5-F1
#
_entry.id   AF-A0A5J5SSK5-F1
#
_cell.length_a   1.000
_cell.length_b   1.000
_cell.length_c   1.000
_cell.angle_alpha   90.00
_cell.angle_beta   90.00
_cell.angle_gamma   90.00
#
_symmetry.space_group_name_H-M   'P 1'
#
loop_
_entity.id
_entity.type
_entity.pdbx_description
1 polymer ?
#
loop_
_entity_poly.entity_id
_entity_poly.type
_entity_poly.pdbx_seq_one_letter_code
_entity_poly.pdbx_strand_id
1 'polypeptide(L)'
;MVGESLPEFNYPKDVLQPLLSTSNLSSLQQAQEILIKDSRAAVGRAELASKNILPTVLKLVESLHRASSQEYLMQATKLLRNLCAGEVANQNSFVEHNGIETVLTVLRSAALLSDPDFGIIRLSLQVLANVSLAGAEHQQAIWLKLFPNEFFILASICSLETSDPLCMILYTCCDGKPGLAIELCRDPGLPIVAGIIWTVASVGSREDWFKLLLSRLCLEDIHFPALFFKLCEGNASEDRGNTALGDNVFS
;
A
#
# COMPACT_ATOMS: atom_id res chain seq x y z
N MET A 1 -17.07 -3.36 38.08
CA MET A 1 -16.47 -3.11 36.76
C MET A 1 -15.00 -3.42 36.90
N VAL A 2 -14.61 -4.59 36.40
CA VAL A 2 -13.23 -5.08 36.43
C VAL A 2 -12.45 -4.20 35.45
N GLY A 3 -11.49 -3.44 35.96
CA GLY A 3 -10.55 -2.72 35.12
C GLY A 3 -9.74 -3.74 34.35
N GLU A 4 -9.86 -3.75 33.03
CA GLU A 4 -8.90 -4.43 32.18
C GLU A 4 -7.53 -3.82 32.47
N SER A 5 -6.68 -4.60 33.15
CA SER A 5 -5.27 -4.29 33.30
C SER A 5 -4.69 -4.19 31.89
N LEU A 6 -4.16 -3.01 31.56
CA LEU A 6 -3.34 -2.76 30.39
C LEU A 6 -2.42 -3.96 30.16
N PRO A 7 -2.29 -4.49 28.92
CA PRO A 7 -1.15 -5.33 28.63
C PRO A 7 0.08 -4.54 29.05
N GLU A 8 0.93 -5.12 29.91
CA GLU A 8 2.23 -4.55 30.27
C GLU A 8 3.08 -4.53 29.00
N PHE A 9 2.81 -3.54 28.16
CA PHE A 9 3.53 -3.32 26.95
C PHE A 9 4.88 -2.74 27.35
N ASN A 10 5.88 -3.60 27.44
CA ASN A 10 7.29 -3.22 27.51
C ASN A 10 7.74 -2.60 26.17
N TYR A 11 7.03 -1.56 25.70
CA TYR A 11 7.51 -0.76 24.59
C TYR A 11 8.69 0.09 25.06
N PRO A 12 9.68 0.30 24.19
CA PRO A 12 10.78 1.19 24.50
C PRO A 12 10.24 2.57 24.92
N LYS A 13 10.67 3.07 26.09
CA LYS A 13 10.18 4.35 26.65
C LYS A 13 10.36 5.51 25.68
N ASP A 14 11.40 5.44 24.84
CA ASP A 14 11.72 6.37 23.77
C ASP A 14 10.69 6.40 22.64
N VAL A 15 9.85 5.37 22.49
CA VAL A 15 8.74 5.34 21.52
C VAL A 15 7.46 5.91 22.14
N LEU A 16 7.16 5.57 23.39
CA LEU A 16 5.91 5.99 24.03
C LEU A 16 5.94 7.46 24.48
N GLN A 17 7.03 7.92 25.09
CA GLN A 17 7.10 9.24 25.70
C GLN A 17 6.83 10.40 24.73
N PRO A 18 7.37 10.42 23.48
CA PRO A 18 7.08 11.51 22.56
C PRO A 18 5.61 11.57 22.13
N LEU A 19 4.93 10.42 21.99
CA LEU A 19 3.51 10.34 21.62
C LEU A 19 2.61 10.84 22.76
N LEU A 20 2.89 10.39 23.98
CA LEU A 20 2.18 10.81 25.20
C LEU A 20 2.38 12.31 25.47
N SER A 21 3.61 12.81 25.33
CA SER A 21 3.92 14.24 25.52
C SER A 21 3.26 15.11 24.46
N THR A 22 3.26 14.66 23.20
CA THR A 22 2.65 15.41 22.09
C THR A 22 1.14 15.51 22.22
N SER A 23 0.51 14.46 22.75
CA SER A 23 -0.94 14.39 22.96
C SER A 23 -1.41 14.91 24.33
N ASN A 24 -0.49 15.18 25.26
CA ASN A 24 -0.78 15.49 26.67
C ASN A 24 -1.61 14.40 27.38
N LEU A 25 -1.32 13.13 27.10
CA LEU A 25 -2.06 11.98 27.63
C LEU A 25 -1.14 10.95 28.28
N SER A 26 -1.72 10.03 29.06
CA SER A 26 -1.01 8.93 29.73
C SER A 26 -1.30 7.55 29.14
N SER A 27 -2.26 7.44 28.22
CA SER A 27 -2.64 6.19 27.54
C SER A 27 -2.24 6.22 26.08
N LEU A 28 -1.59 5.16 25.59
CA LEU A 28 -1.21 5.00 24.18
C LEU A 28 -2.45 5.02 23.27
N GLN A 29 -3.53 4.34 23.67
CA GLN A 29 -4.76 4.29 22.89
C GLN A 29 -5.34 5.70 22.69
N GLN A 30 -5.49 6.43 23.78
CA GLN A 30 -6.03 7.80 23.74
C GLN A 30 -5.08 8.73 22.96
N ALA A 31 -3.77 8.56 23.12
CA ALA A 31 -2.77 9.33 22.38
C ALA A 31 -2.89 9.10 20.88
N GLN A 32 -2.98 7.84 20.42
CA GLN A 32 -3.21 7.52 19.01
C GLN A 32 -4.52 8.12 18.50
N GLU A 33 -5.62 8.01 19.24
CA GLU A 33 -6.92 8.57 18.83
C GLU A 33 -6.87 10.08 18.61
N ILE A 34 -6.28 10.83 19.55
CA ILE A 34 -6.12 12.29 19.43
C ILE A 34 -5.21 12.65 18.25
N LEU A 35 -4.04 12.01 18.15
CA LEU A 35 -3.10 12.29 17.05
C LEU A 35 -3.70 11.96 15.68
N ILE A 36 -4.49 10.88 15.58
CA ILE A 36 -5.23 10.52 14.36
C ILE A 36 -6.29 11.57 14.03
N LYS A 37 -6.96 12.12 15.03
CA LYS A 37 -7.95 13.19 14.84
C LYS A 37 -7.28 14.46 14.33
N ASP A 38 -6.18 14.88 14.96
CA ASP A 38 -5.47 16.12 14.64
C ASP A 38 -4.84 16.06 13.24
N SER A 39 -4.22 14.93 12.90
CA SER A 39 -3.58 14.71 11.59
C SER A 39 -4.54 14.67 10.39
N ARG A 40 -5.86 14.74 10.59
CA ARG A 40 -6.83 14.86 9.48
C ARG A 40 -6.74 16.23 8.79
N ALA A 41 -6.44 17.28 9.55
CA ALA A 41 -6.33 18.64 9.03
C ALA A 41 -4.89 18.95 8.62
N ALA A 42 -4.71 19.77 7.58
CA ALA A 42 -3.38 20.19 7.14
C ALA A 42 -2.58 20.90 8.26
N VAL A 43 -3.24 21.77 9.02
CA VAL A 43 -2.63 22.46 10.17
C VAL A 43 -2.13 21.46 11.21
N GLY A 44 -2.94 20.46 11.57
CA GLY A 44 -2.53 19.44 12.54
C GLY A 44 -1.36 18.59 12.03
N ARG A 45 -1.29 18.28 10.73
CA ARG A 45 -0.12 17.59 10.15
C ARG A 45 1.15 18.43 10.23
N ALA A 46 1.07 19.72 9.90
CA ALA A 46 2.20 20.64 9.99
C ALA A 46 2.69 20.82 11.44
N GLU A 47 1.77 20.96 12.40
CA GLU A 47 2.10 21.01 13.83
C GLU A 47 2.81 19.72 14.29
N LEU A 48 2.30 18.55 13.92
CA LEU A 48 2.92 17.27 14.24
C LEU A 48 4.28 17.08 13.54
N ALA A 49 4.44 17.57 12.32
CA ALA A 49 5.71 17.58 11.59
C ALA A 49 6.76 18.44 12.31
N SER A 50 6.37 19.63 12.79
CA SER A 50 7.26 20.52 13.57
C SER A 50 7.78 19.90 14.87
N LYS A 51 7.06 18.92 15.41
CA LYS A 51 7.43 18.14 16.60
C LYS A 51 8.25 16.88 16.26
N ASN A 52 8.54 16.65 14.98
CA ASN A 52 9.24 15.47 14.48
C ASN A 52 8.63 14.14 14.97
N ILE A 53 7.30 14.03 14.93
CA ILE A 53 6.61 12.86 15.49
C ILE A 53 6.72 11.62 14.59
N LEU A 54 6.93 11.80 13.29
CA LEU A 54 6.84 10.72 12.31
C LEU A 54 7.85 9.57 12.55
N PRO A 55 9.14 9.81 12.84
CA PRO A 55 10.07 8.73 13.18
C PRO A 55 9.63 7.92 14.40
N THR A 56 8.98 8.57 15.37
CA THR A 56 8.42 7.89 16.55
C THR A 56 7.25 6.98 16.15
N VAL A 57 6.37 7.45 15.28
CA VAL A 57 5.25 6.65 14.76
C VAL A 57 5.75 5.46 13.93
N LEU A 58 6.80 5.62 13.14
CA LEU A 58 7.42 4.51 12.40
C LEU A 58 7.95 3.42 13.34
N LYS A 59 8.70 3.81 14.38
CA LYS A 59 9.17 2.87 15.40
C LYS A 59 8.01 2.18 16.12
N LEU A 60 6.93 2.92 16.39
CA LEU A 60 5.73 2.35 16.99
C LEU A 60 5.11 1.28 16.08
N VAL A 61 4.94 1.55 14.78
CA VAL A 61 4.44 0.57 13.81
C VAL A 61 5.30 -0.70 13.81
N GLU A 62 6.63 -0.56 13.79
CA GLU A 62 7.56 -1.70 13.83
C GLU A 62 7.45 -2.51 15.14
N SER A 63 7.35 -1.83 16.29
CA SER A 63 7.18 -2.47 17.58
C SER A 63 5.83 -3.19 17.72
N LEU A 64 4.74 -2.56 17.28
CA LEU A 64 3.39 -3.13 17.33
C LEU A 64 3.25 -4.35 16.41
N HIS A 65 3.90 -4.28 15.24
CA HIS A 65 3.98 -5.39 14.31
C HIS A 65 4.71 -6.58 14.93
N ARG A 66 5.88 -6.38 15.54
CA ARG A 66 6.64 -7.43 16.25
C ARG A 66 5.88 -8.02 17.44
N ALA A 67 5.06 -7.21 18.11
CA ALA A 67 4.23 -7.62 19.24
C ALA A 67 2.89 -8.23 18.82
N SER A 68 2.62 -8.40 17.52
CA SER A 68 1.35 -8.91 16.97
C SER A 68 0.11 -8.19 17.51
N SER A 69 0.23 -6.89 17.81
CA SER A 69 -0.84 -6.08 18.42
C SER A 69 -1.69 -5.41 17.35
N GLN A 70 -2.55 -6.19 16.68
CA GLN A 70 -3.26 -5.79 15.44
C GLN A 70 -4.07 -4.50 15.57
N GLU A 71 -4.86 -4.33 16.64
CA GLU A 71 -5.69 -3.14 16.81
C GLU A 71 -4.85 -1.85 16.90
N TYR A 72 -3.82 -1.87 17.76
CA TYR A 72 -2.90 -0.75 17.91
C TYR A 72 -2.08 -0.52 16.65
N LEU A 73 -1.66 -1.58 15.95
CA LEU A 73 -0.94 -1.50 14.68
C LEU A 73 -1.79 -0.77 13.64
N MET A 74 -3.06 -1.14 13.53
CA MET A 74 -4.00 -0.49 12.62
C MET A 74 -4.16 1.01 12.92
N GLN A 75 -4.24 1.40 14.20
CA GLN A 75 -4.28 2.82 14.58
C GLN A 75 -2.96 3.54 14.26
N ALA A 76 -1.80 2.92 14.55
CA ALA A 76 -0.50 3.49 14.24
C ALA A 76 -0.29 3.69 12.73
N THR A 77 -0.66 2.69 11.91
CA THR A 77 -0.57 2.77 10.44
C THR A 77 -1.55 3.83 9.89
N LYS A 78 -2.73 3.98 10.50
CA LYS A 78 -3.69 5.05 10.15
C LYS A 78 -3.14 6.44 10.48
N LEU A 79 -2.50 6.60 11.63
CA LEU A 79 -1.80 7.84 11.99
C LEU A 79 -0.69 8.14 10.98
N LEU A 80 0.16 7.15 10.68
CA LEU A 80 1.25 7.26 9.71
C LEU A 80 0.73 7.69 8.33
N ARG A 81 -0.35 7.08 7.86
CA ARG A 81 -1.01 7.43 6.60
C ARG A 81 -1.47 8.87 6.58
N ASN A 82 -2.08 9.35 7.66
CA ASN A 82 -2.49 10.74 7.76
C ASN A 82 -1.28 11.68 7.77
N LEU A 83 -0.22 11.38 8.55
CA LEU A 83 0.98 12.23 8.62
C LEU A 83 1.64 12.42 7.25
N CYS A 84 1.66 11.38 6.40
CA CYS A 84 2.21 11.46 5.05
C CYS A 84 1.29 12.15 4.02
N ALA A 85 0.08 12.59 4.38
CA ALA A 85 -0.88 13.14 3.43
C ALA A 85 -0.59 14.60 3.06
N GLY A 86 0.28 14.82 2.06
CA GLY A 86 0.56 16.17 1.53
C GLY A 86 1.31 17.09 2.50
N GLU A 87 1.98 16.52 3.50
CA GLU A 87 2.91 17.23 4.37
C GLU A 87 4.34 16.80 4.01
N VAL A 88 5.05 17.66 3.28
CA VAL A 88 6.36 17.35 2.67
C VAL A 88 7.41 17.02 3.73
N ALA A 89 7.40 17.71 4.88
CA ALA A 89 8.35 17.43 5.94
C ALA A 89 8.20 15.99 6.48
N ASN A 90 6.97 15.52 6.62
CA ASN A 90 6.67 14.15 7.03
C ASN A 90 7.01 13.13 5.93
N GLN A 91 6.70 13.42 4.67
CA GLN A 91 7.00 12.53 3.53
C GLN A 91 8.52 12.33 3.35
N ASN A 92 9.30 13.41 3.47
CA ASN A 92 10.77 13.35 3.44
C ASN A 92 11.29 12.51 4.61
N SER A 93 10.84 12.83 5.83
CA SER A 93 11.24 12.10 7.04
C SER A 93 10.89 10.62 6.95
N PHE A 94 9.77 10.25 6.31
CA PHE A 94 9.38 8.87 6.09
C PHE A 94 10.41 8.11 5.25
N VAL A 95 10.90 8.70 4.16
CA VAL A 95 11.93 8.06 3.32
C VAL A 95 13.26 7.99 4.05
N GLU A 96 13.68 9.08 4.71
CA GLU A 96 14.93 9.17 5.48
C GLU A 96 15.02 8.11 6.60
N HIS A 97 13.89 7.74 7.20
CA HIS A 97 13.82 6.81 8.33
C HIS A 97 13.40 5.39 7.91
N ASN A 98 13.69 4.98 6.67
CA ASN A 98 13.39 3.65 6.14
C ASN A 98 11.89 3.27 6.19
N GLY A 99 10.99 4.25 6.14
CA GLY A 99 9.55 4.02 6.25
C GLY A 99 9.01 3.08 5.18
N ILE A 100 9.58 3.09 3.97
CA ILE A 100 9.20 2.15 2.89
C ILE A 100 9.44 0.70 3.35
N GLU A 101 10.61 0.39 3.93
CA GLU A 101 10.93 -0.98 4.38
C GLU A 101 10.08 -1.39 5.58
N THR A 102 9.81 -0.47 6.51
CA THR A 102 8.91 -0.72 7.64
C THR A 102 7.51 -1.07 7.17
N VAL A 103 6.95 -0.28 6.25
CA VAL A 103 5.61 -0.53 5.69
C VAL A 103 5.59 -1.81 4.85
N LEU A 104 6.64 -2.10 4.08
CA LEU A 104 6.75 -3.36 3.34
C LEU A 104 6.79 -4.57 4.25
N THR A 105 7.47 -4.50 5.39
CA THR A 105 7.50 -5.60 6.36
C THR A 105 6.09 -5.90 6.88
N VAL A 106 5.35 -4.87 7.29
CA VAL A 106 3.95 -5.00 7.72
C VAL A 106 3.06 -5.55 6.61
N LEU A 107 3.23 -5.02 5.39
CA LEU A 107 2.45 -5.38 4.22
C LEU A 107 2.66 -6.85 3.83
N ARG A 108 3.91 -7.33 3.79
CA ARG A 108 4.24 -8.74 3.49
C ARG A 108 3.60 -9.67 4.49
N SER A 109 3.69 -9.35 5.78
CA SER A 109 3.06 -10.17 6.82
C SER A 109 1.53 -10.21 6.73
N ALA A 110 0.89 -9.15 6.25
CA ALA A 110 -0.56 -9.12 6.04
C ALA A 110 -0.98 -9.84 4.74
N ALA A 111 -0.17 -9.73 3.68
CA ALA A 111 -0.46 -10.27 2.35
C ALA A 111 -0.19 -11.78 2.21
N LEU A 112 0.79 -12.33 2.93
CA LEU A 112 1.21 -13.72 2.81
C LEU A 112 0.44 -14.69 3.74
N LEU A 113 -0.59 -14.22 4.43
CA LEU A 113 -1.47 -15.06 5.23
C LEU A 113 -2.39 -15.90 4.33
N SER A 114 -2.85 -17.04 4.84
CA SER A 114 -3.90 -17.82 4.15
C SER A 114 -5.21 -17.05 4.01
N ASP A 115 -5.48 -16.14 4.94
CA ASP A 115 -6.55 -15.14 4.88
C ASP A 115 -5.91 -13.74 4.99
N PRO A 116 -5.72 -13.03 3.87
CA PRO A 116 -5.05 -11.73 3.87
C PRO A 116 -5.76 -10.68 4.71
N ASP A 117 -5.01 -9.92 5.52
CA ASP A 117 -5.58 -8.79 6.26
C ASP A 117 -5.73 -7.57 5.33
N PHE A 118 -6.87 -7.52 4.64
CA PHE A 118 -7.19 -6.44 3.70
C PHE A 118 -7.21 -5.05 4.36
N GLY A 119 -7.47 -4.96 5.67
CA GLY A 119 -7.46 -3.70 6.40
C GLY A 119 -6.05 -3.13 6.51
N ILE A 120 -5.11 -3.96 6.96
CA ILE A 120 -3.69 -3.60 7.07
C ILE A 120 -3.05 -3.41 5.69
N ILE A 121 -3.37 -4.27 4.71
CA ILE A 121 -2.89 -4.13 3.32
C ILE A 121 -3.28 -2.76 2.76
N ARG A 122 -4.57 -2.43 2.83
CA ARG A 122 -5.08 -1.15 2.35
C ARG A 122 -4.41 0.04 3.02
N LEU A 123 -4.33 0.04 4.34
CA LEU A 123 -3.73 1.15 5.08
C LEU A 123 -2.25 1.32 4.73
N SER A 124 -1.51 0.22 4.63
CA SER A 124 -0.09 0.22 4.26
C SER A 124 0.12 0.77 2.84
N LEU A 125 -0.70 0.34 1.87
CA LEU A 125 -0.65 0.89 0.52
C LEU A 125 -1.06 2.36 0.47
N GLN A 126 -2.04 2.79 1.26
CA GLN A 126 -2.41 4.20 1.36
C GLN A 126 -1.29 5.07 1.96
N VAL A 127 -0.46 4.55 2.86
CA VAL A 127 0.77 5.25 3.31
C VAL A 127 1.69 5.49 2.12
N LEU A 128 2.01 4.43 1.36
CA LEU A 128 2.91 4.51 0.21
C LEU A 128 2.35 5.41 -0.90
N ALA A 129 1.04 5.36 -1.15
CA ALA A 129 0.36 6.23 -2.11
C ALA A 129 0.43 7.71 -1.71
N ASN A 130 0.28 8.02 -0.43
CA ASN A 130 0.46 9.38 0.07
C ASN A 130 1.91 9.86 -0.08
N VAL A 131 2.89 8.96 0.09
CA VAL A 131 4.30 9.28 -0.08
C VAL A 131 4.67 9.43 -1.56
N SER A 132 4.09 8.64 -2.48
CA SER A 132 4.37 8.74 -3.92
C SER A 132 3.89 10.06 -4.55
N LEU A 133 2.94 10.75 -3.91
CA LEU A 133 2.51 12.09 -4.30
C LEU A 133 3.53 13.21 -3.98
N ALA A 134 4.55 12.94 -3.17
CA ALA A 134 5.50 13.96 -2.71
C ALA A 134 6.51 14.41 -3.77
N GLY A 135 6.70 13.62 -4.84
CA GLY A 135 7.54 13.98 -5.98
C GLY A 135 8.50 12.88 -6.44
N ALA A 136 9.37 13.25 -7.37
CA ALA A 136 10.14 12.29 -8.16
C ALA A 136 11.06 11.37 -7.36
N GLU A 137 11.71 11.88 -6.30
CA GLU A 137 12.61 11.11 -5.45
C GLU A 137 11.87 10.04 -4.64
N HIS A 138 10.71 10.39 -4.09
CA HIS A 138 9.86 9.47 -3.32
C HIS A 138 9.32 8.35 -4.20
N GLN A 139 8.81 8.70 -5.38
CA GLN A 139 8.36 7.74 -6.39
C GLN A 139 9.49 6.78 -6.78
N GLN A 140 10.71 7.28 -6.98
CA GLN A 140 11.87 6.45 -7.32
C GLN A 140 12.24 5.51 -6.17
N ALA A 141 12.22 6.00 -4.93
CA ALA A 141 12.51 5.19 -3.74
C ALA A 141 11.49 4.05 -3.56
N ILE A 142 10.21 4.33 -3.80
CA ILE A 142 9.14 3.32 -3.80
C ILE A 142 9.38 2.32 -4.94
N TRP A 143 9.60 2.80 -6.16
CA TRP A 143 9.80 1.94 -7.33
C TRP A 143 10.94 0.94 -7.13
N LEU A 144 12.11 1.40 -6.70
CA LEU A 144 13.29 0.57 -6.47
C LEU A 144 13.09 -0.52 -5.42
N LYS A 145 12.17 -0.31 -4.48
CA LYS A 145 11.88 -1.27 -3.40
C LYS A 145 10.79 -2.26 -3.76
N LEU A 146 9.84 -1.86 -4.61
CA LEU A 146 8.64 -2.66 -4.89
C LEU A 146 8.69 -3.38 -6.24
N PHE A 147 9.28 -2.78 -7.27
CA PHE A 147 9.27 -3.34 -8.60
C PHE A 147 10.34 -4.44 -8.79
N PRO A 148 10.04 -5.54 -9.50
CA PRO A 148 8.70 -5.99 -9.92
C PRO A 148 7.99 -6.83 -8.85
N ASN A 149 8.75 -7.44 -7.93
CA ASN A 149 8.29 -8.58 -7.13
C ASN A 149 7.17 -8.23 -6.15
N GLU A 150 7.32 -7.16 -5.36
CA GLU A 150 6.29 -6.80 -4.37
C GLU A 150 5.01 -6.35 -5.07
N PHE A 151 5.15 -5.56 -6.14
CA PHE A 151 4.01 -5.16 -6.96
C PHE A 151 3.30 -6.36 -7.58
N PHE A 152 4.03 -7.38 -8.03
CA PHE A 152 3.42 -8.61 -8.53
C PHE A 152 2.64 -9.38 -7.46
N ILE A 153 3.22 -9.54 -6.26
CA ILE A 153 2.52 -10.17 -5.12
C ILE A 153 1.23 -9.42 -4.82
N LEU A 154 1.28 -8.09 -4.74
CA LEU A 154 0.13 -7.25 -4.43
C LEU A 154 -0.93 -7.26 -5.52
N ALA A 155 -0.53 -7.20 -6.80
CA ALA A 155 -1.44 -7.28 -7.94
C ALA A 155 -2.13 -8.64 -8.07
N SER A 156 -1.56 -9.69 -7.46
CA SER A 156 -2.15 -11.03 -7.41
C SER A 156 -3.23 -11.15 -6.33
N ILE A 157 -3.41 -10.14 -5.47
CA ILE A 157 -4.47 -10.11 -4.47
C ILE A 157 -5.73 -9.50 -5.11
N CYS A 158 -6.70 -10.35 -5.43
CA CYS A 158 -7.94 -9.97 -6.11
C CYS A 158 -8.93 -9.21 -5.19
N SER A 159 -8.56 -8.01 -4.73
CA SER A 159 -9.38 -7.18 -3.83
C SER A 159 -9.27 -5.68 -4.15
N LEU A 160 -10.40 -4.97 -4.03
CA LEU A 160 -10.50 -3.50 -4.17
C LEU A 160 -9.62 -2.76 -3.16
N GLU A 161 -9.53 -3.28 -1.95
CA GLU A 161 -8.73 -2.74 -0.86
C GLU A 161 -7.24 -2.69 -1.23
N THR A 162 -6.82 -3.53 -2.18
CA THR A 162 -5.45 -3.60 -2.70
C THR A 162 -5.32 -2.87 -4.04
N SER A 163 -6.20 -3.14 -5.00
CA SER A 163 -6.05 -2.68 -6.38
C SER A 163 -6.16 -1.16 -6.52
N ASP A 164 -7.09 -0.49 -5.83
CA ASP A 164 -7.27 0.97 -5.91
C ASP A 164 -6.00 1.74 -5.48
N PRO A 165 -5.46 1.55 -4.25
CA PRO A 165 -4.25 2.26 -3.85
C PRO A 165 -3.01 1.79 -4.62
N LEU A 166 -2.95 0.54 -5.09
CA LEU A 166 -1.87 0.07 -5.95
C LEU A 166 -1.87 0.80 -7.30
N CYS A 167 -3.04 0.99 -7.92
CA CYS A 167 -3.18 1.77 -9.15
C CYS A 167 -2.69 3.21 -8.96
N MET A 168 -3.01 3.83 -7.82
CA MET A 168 -2.53 5.16 -7.48
C MET A 168 -1.00 5.22 -7.41
N ILE A 169 -0.36 4.26 -6.73
CA ILE A 169 1.11 4.19 -6.62
C ILE A 169 1.74 4.03 -8.01
N LEU A 170 1.25 3.07 -8.81
CA LEU A 170 1.78 2.81 -10.15
C LEU A 170 1.60 4.02 -11.07
N TYR A 171 0.40 4.63 -11.09
CA TYR A 171 0.13 5.82 -11.87
C TYR A 171 1.08 6.96 -11.47
N THR A 172 1.14 7.30 -10.18
CA THR A 172 1.98 8.40 -9.69
C THR A 172 3.48 8.17 -9.93
N CYS A 173 3.94 6.92 -9.95
CA CYS A 173 5.32 6.62 -10.32
C CYS A 173 5.57 6.75 -11.84
N CYS A 174 4.60 6.37 -12.68
CA CYS A 174 4.73 6.44 -14.13
C CYS A 174 4.46 7.83 -14.71
N ASP A 175 3.66 8.65 -14.02
CA ASP A 175 3.28 9.98 -14.47
C ASP A 175 4.52 10.89 -14.61
N GLY A 176 4.67 11.49 -15.78
CA GLY A 176 5.86 12.27 -16.14
C GLY A 176 7.18 11.49 -16.27
N LYS A 177 7.16 10.14 -16.17
CA LYS A 177 8.35 9.27 -16.25
C LYS A 177 8.16 8.11 -17.24
N PRO A 178 8.33 8.37 -18.55
CA PRO A 178 8.14 7.36 -19.60
C PRO A 178 8.98 6.08 -19.39
N GLY A 179 10.17 6.21 -18.79
CA GLY A 179 11.03 5.06 -18.51
C GLY A 179 10.38 4.02 -17.58
N LEU A 180 9.67 4.46 -16.54
CA LEU A 180 8.99 3.57 -15.59
C LEU A 180 7.72 2.97 -16.19
N ALA A 181 6.99 3.74 -17.00
CA ALA A 181 5.85 3.22 -17.77
C ALA A 181 6.28 2.11 -18.74
N ILE A 182 7.38 2.32 -19.48
CA ILE A 182 7.97 1.31 -20.36
C ILE A 182 8.40 0.08 -19.56
N GLU A 183 9.02 0.25 -18.40
CA GLU A 183 9.42 -0.87 -17.54
C GLU A 183 8.21 -1.69 -17.06
N LEU A 184 7.13 -1.02 -16.66
CA LEU A 184 5.87 -1.65 -16.27
C LEU A 184 5.20 -2.43 -17.41
N CYS A 185 5.43 -2.00 -18.66
CA CYS A 185 4.89 -2.65 -19.85
C CYS A 185 5.82 -3.70 -20.48
N ARG A 186 6.96 -4.00 -19.86
CA ARG A 186 7.84 -5.12 -20.25
C ARG A 186 7.50 -6.39 -19.48
N ASP A 187 8.12 -7.51 -19.87
CA ASP A 187 7.92 -8.83 -19.27
C ASP A 187 7.83 -8.88 -17.73
N PRO A 188 8.68 -8.19 -16.93
CA PRO A 188 8.55 -8.22 -15.47
C PRO A 188 7.34 -7.43 -14.94
N GLY A 189 6.84 -6.43 -15.68
CA GLY A 189 5.73 -5.58 -15.27
C GLY A 189 4.37 -6.03 -15.84
N LEU A 190 4.33 -6.67 -17.00
CA LEU A 190 3.10 -7.12 -17.65
C LEU A 190 2.20 -7.98 -16.74
N PRO A 191 2.72 -8.95 -15.96
CA PRO A 191 1.91 -9.72 -15.01
C PRO A 191 1.24 -8.85 -13.94
N ILE A 192 1.88 -7.75 -13.53
CA ILE A 192 1.35 -6.80 -12.54
C ILE A 192 0.13 -6.09 -13.12
N VAL A 193 0.26 -5.53 -14.33
CA VAL A 193 -0.83 -4.83 -15.01
C VAL A 193 -1.98 -5.79 -15.32
N ALA A 194 -1.66 -7.01 -15.78
CA ALA A 194 -2.67 -8.04 -16.02
C ALA A 194 -3.44 -8.40 -14.74
N GLY A 195 -2.74 -8.64 -13.61
CA GLY A 195 -3.38 -8.95 -12.32
C GLY A 195 -4.34 -7.87 -11.83
N ILE A 196 -3.96 -6.60 -12.03
CA ILE A 196 -4.83 -5.45 -11.73
C ILE A 196 -6.07 -5.44 -12.63
N ILE A 197 -5.91 -5.62 -13.95
CA ILE A 197 -7.03 -5.65 -14.90
C ILE A 197 -8.00 -6.78 -14.56
N TRP A 198 -7.46 -7.96 -14.25
CA TRP A 198 -8.23 -9.11 -13.80
C TRP A 198 -9.04 -8.80 -12.55
N THR A 199 -8.40 -8.24 -11.53
CA THR A 199 -9.07 -7.82 -10.29
C THR A 199 -10.19 -6.82 -10.59
N VAL A 200 -9.91 -5.78 -11.36
CA VAL A 200 -10.90 -4.75 -11.68
C VAL A 200 -12.05 -5.29 -12.53
N ALA A 201 -11.79 -6.23 -13.43
CA ALA A 201 -12.84 -6.91 -14.20
C ALA A 201 -13.75 -7.76 -13.30
N SER A 202 -13.20 -8.39 -12.26
CA SER A 202 -13.96 -9.25 -11.33
C SER A 202 -14.73 -8.48 -10.26
N VAL A 203 -14.12 -7.46 -9.65
CA VAL A 203 -14.69 -6.77 -8.47
C VAL A 203 -14.94 -5.27 -8.67
N GLY A 204 -14.60 -4.72 -9.84
CA GLY A 204 -14.75 -3.30 -10.16
C GLY A 204 -13.58 -2.44 -9.71
N SER A 205 -13.79 -1.11 -9.70
CA SER A 205 -12.87 -0.12 -9.13
C SER A 205 -13.70 0.95 -8.41
N ARG A 206 -13.20 1.51 -7.31
CA ARG A 206 -13.92 2.59 -6.59
C ARG A 206 -13.43 3.97 -6.98
N GLU A 207 -12.14 4.07 -7.33
CA GLU A 207 -11.47 5.32 -7.68
C GLU A 207 -11.03 5.31 -9.15
N ASP A 208 -10.79 6.49 -9.72
CA ASP A 208 -10.43 6.60 -11.14
C ASP A 208 -8.96 6.25 -11.44
N TRP A 209 -8.17 5.88 -10.43
CA TRP A 209 -6.74 5.57 -10.59
C TRP A 209 -6.45 4.46 -11.59
N PHE A 210 -7.29 3.43 -11.65
CA PHE A 210 -7.15 2.38 -12.66
C PHE A 210 -7.29 2.94 -14.08
N LYS A 211 -8.28 3.82 -14.31
CA LYS A 211 -8.51 4.46 -15.62
C LYS A 211 -7.35 5.38 -15.98
N LEU A 212 -6.85 6.15 -15.01
CA LEU A 212 -5.68 7.01 -15.18
C LEU A 212 -4.43 6.19 -15.54
N LEU A 213 -4.18 5.09 -14.83
CA LEU A 213 -3.09 4.17 -15.12
C LEU A 213 -3.21 3.59 -16.53
N LEU A 214 -4.38 3.05 -16.89
CA LEU A 214 -4.58 2.50 -18.24
C LEU A 214 -4.43 3.56 -19.33
N SER A 215 -4.95 4.78 -19.13
CA SER A 215 -4.77 5.87 -20.09
C SER A 215 -3.28 6.13 -20.32
N ARG A 216 -2.50 6.21 -19.23
CA ARG A 216 -1.06 6.42 -19.30
C ARG A 216 -0.35 5.28 -20.04
N LEU A 217 -0.65 4.03 -19.73
CA LEU A 217 0.04 2.87 -20.31
C LEU A 217 -0.37 2.55 -21.75
N CYS A 218 -1.63 2.81 -22.12
CA CYS A 218 -2.20 2.31 -23.37
C CYS A 218 -2.46 3.39 -24.42
N LEU A 219 -2.76 4.63 -24.00
CA LEU A 219 -3.11 5.72 -24.91
C LEU A 219 -1.93 6.66 -25.13
N GLU A 220 -1.12 6.88 -24.10
CA GLU A 220 0.07 7.75 -24.19
C GLU A 220 1.31 6.97 -24.62
N ASP A 221 1.42 5.70 -24.24
CA ASP A 221 2.53 4.81 -24.58
C ASP A 221 2.02 3.59 -25.41
N ILE A 222 2.74 3.16 -26.46
CA ILE A 222 2.29 2.14 -27.44
C ILE A 222 2.45 0.71 -26.87
N HIS A 223 1.82 0.42 -25.74
CA HIS A 223 1.94 -0.88 -25.06
C HIS A 223 0.69 -1.76 -25.15
N PHE A 224 -0.37 -1.25 -25.80
CA PHE A 224 -1.65 -1.94 -25.95
C PHE A 224 -1.56 -3.37 -26.54
N PRO A 225 -0.74 -3.65 -27.58
CA PRO A 225 -0.66 -5.01 -28.14
C PRO A 225 -0.06 -6.05 -27.18
N ALA A 226 0.99 -5.69 -26.43
CA ALA A 226 1.65 -6.59 -25.49
C ALA A 226 0.74 -6.95 -24.30
N LEU A 227 0.01 -5.94 -23.80
CA LEU A 227 -0.95 -6.13 -22.72
C LEU A 227 -2.12 -7.03 -23.15
N PHE A 228 -2.68 -6.81 -24.34
CA PHE A 228 -3.77 -7.63 -24.88
C PHE A 228 -3.36 -9.10 -25.01
N PHE A 229 -2.17 -9.35 -25.56
CA PHE A 229 -1.64 -10.71 -25.68
C PHE A 229 -1.54 -11.41 -24.32
N LYS A 230 -1.02 -10.71 -23.29
CA LYS A 230 -0.89 -11.28 -21.93
C LYS A 230 -2.23 -11.62 -21.29
N LEU A 231 -3.26 -10.79 -21.49
CA LEU A 231 -4.61 -11.06 -21.00
C LEU A 231 -5.22 -12.30 -21.66
N CYS A 232 -4.96 -12.53 -22.96
CA CYS A 232 -5.42 -13.73 -23.67
C CYS A 232 -4.76 -15.02 -23.18
N GLU A 233 -3.49 -15.00 -22.75
CA GLU A 233 -2.81 -16.19 -22.21
C GLU A 233 -3.49 -16.73 -20.94
N GLY A 234 -3.97 -15.84 -20.06
CA GLY A 234 -4.65 -16.23 -18.82
C GLY A 234 -5.96 -17.00 -19.06
N ASN A 235 -6.74 -16.61 -20.08
CA ASN A 235 -7.98 -17.29 -20.46
C ASN A 235 -7.72 -18.71 -20.97
N ALA A 236 -6.63 -18.92 -21.72
CA ALA A 236 -6.31 -20.21 -22.33
C ALA A 236 -5.82 -21.27 -21.32
N SER A 237 -5.52 -20.89 -20.07
CA SER A 237 -5.23 -21.84 -18.99
C SER A 237 -6.46 -22.33 -18.25
N GLU A 238 -7.54 -21.55 -18.19
CA GLU A 238 -8.80 -21.97 -17.56
C GLU A 238 -9.62 -22.91 -18.47
N ASP A 239 -9.56 -22.71 -19.79
CA ASP A 239 -10.31 -23.52 -20.76
C ASP A 239 -9.72 -24.93 -20.99
N ARG A 240 -8.50 -25.19 -20.52
CA ARG A 240 -7.84 -26.50 -20.65
C ARG A 240 -8.33 -27.56 -19.66
N GLY A 241 -9.35 -27.25 -18.86
CA GLY A 241 -9.99 -28.17 -17.92
C GLY A 241 -11.24 -28.90 -18.44
N ASN A 242 -11.81 -28.51 -19.58
CA ASN A 242 -13.16 -28.96 -19.98
C ASN A 242 -13.31 -29.65 -21.34
N THR A 243 -12.22 -29.98 -22.04
CA THR A 243 -12.30 -30.84 -23.23
C THR A 243 -11.88 -32.27 -22.92
N ALA A 244 -12.75 -33.01 -22.22
CA ALA A 244 -12.70 -34.47 -22.17
C ALA A 244 -13.85 -35.05 -23.02
N LEU A 245 -13.44 -35.69 -24.13
CA LEU A 245 -14.15 -36.66 -24.97
C LEU A 245 -15.55 -36.29 -25.50
N GLY A 246 -15.56 -35.74 -26.72
CA GLY A 246 -16.62 -36.00 -27.69
C GLY A 246 -16.06 -36.88 -28.81
N ASP A 247 -16.04 -38.21 -28.60
CA ASP A 247 -15.68 -39.15 -29.65
C ASP A 247 -16.79 -39.22 -30.72
N ASN A 248 -16.37 -38.97 -31.97
CA ASN A 248 -16.80 -39.58 -33.22
C ASN A 248 -18.29 -39.94 -33.42
N VAL A 249 -18.99 -39.15 -34.26
CA VAL A 249 -19.97 -39.73 -35.21
C VAL A 249 -19.94 -38.95 -36.54
N PHE A 250 -19.25 -39.50 -37.54
CA PHE A 250 -19.64 -39.40 -38.94
C PHE A 250 -19.54 -40.79 -39.58
N SER A 251 -20.69 -41.45 -39.71
CA SER A 251 -21.07 -42.42 -40.75
C SER A 251 -22.59 -42.46 -40.80
#